data_AF-A0A7X7HQ73-F1
#
_entry.id   AF-A0A7X7HQ73-F1
#
_cell.length_a   1.000
_cell.length_b   1.000
_cell.length_c   1.000
_cell.angle_alpha   90.00
_cell.angle_beta   90.00
_cell.angle_gamma   90.00
#
_symmetry.space_group_name_H-M   'P 1'
#
loop_
_entity.id
_entity.type
_entity.pdbx_description
1 polymer ?
#
loop_
_entity_poly.entity_id
_entity_poly.type
_entity_poly.pdbx_seq_one_letter_code
_entity_poly.pdbx_strand_id
1 'polypeptide(L)'
;MNTRNRIAFIGTLMVAMITLNHCTKEENSNPALTAADEIIGMTDATISLEASATDPDGNPMSYSWNVEEFPAGSSATITGNSNSASFTTSVAGFYRVKVTADDGNGGTASAIIKLYIGGVMPTSITTNTSYPDLFDDEKYPDYYAVNSLQATAGVTFAPGVVVECGPDVRLWFSGNTSFINAEGTAAKNIIFRGIDKVKGSWRLIEVNSNNLSNKLDYVQILHTGSTASSNQKAAVLVKSNVSGRLSIKNTSISQSDGYAVYIDGNTGTFSEFAGNNFSDNTLAPMRIGAEALLAIDKSSIYTGNGIQAIEVVSAGNTNVRFENAGTIKAVGIPYHVLSSMELRADITFEPGVTCLFAAGLRLWVTSDGALLADGTANDKITFSGLAQNPGAWWGIELASPSTSNKINHGIISYGGDPAGRSGNIYMAGATPGSRLMITNSTISNSATYGILRAAGNTDLTEGSNSFSGNASGDIHQN
;
A
#
# COMPACT_ATOMS: atom_id res chain seq x y z
N MET A 1 73.24 34.41 -87.73
CA MET A 1 73.88 33.44 -88.64
C MET A 1 72.89 32.32 -88.93
N ASN A 2 72.75 31.99 -90.22
CA ASN A 2 72.17 30.77 -90.81
C ASN A 2 70.64 30.51 -90.80
N THR A 3 70.01 30.90 -91.92
CA THR A 3 69.35 30.03 -92.94
C THR A 3 68.59 28.76 -92.50
N ARG A 4 67.30 28.59 -92.86
CA ARG A 4 66.77 27.90 -94.08
C ARG A 4 65.29 27.45 -93.93
N ASN A 5 64.55 27.63 -95.04
CA ASN A 5 63.22 27.14 -95.46
C ASN A 5 62.66 25.82 -94.86
N ARG A 6 61.32 25.76 -94.62
CA ARG A 6 60.31 25.09 -95.49
C ARG A 6 58.88 25.14 -94.90
N ILE A 7 57.92 24.98 -95.82
CA ILE A 7 56.46 25.12 -95.80
C ILE A 7 55.74 24.13 -94.85
N ALA A 8 54.65 24.58 -94.20
CA ALA A 8 53.53 23.70 -93.81
C ALA A 8 52.22 24.49 -93.63
N PHE A 9 51.19 24.07 -94.36
CA PHE A 9 49.78 24.44 -94.23
C PHE A 9 49.27 24.11 -92.82
N ILE A 10 48.58 25.02 -92.15
CA ILE A 10 47.77 24.72 -90.95
C ILE A 10 46.38 25.31 -91.19
N GLY A 11 45.44 24.45 -91.56
CA GLY A 11 44.01 24.73 -91.50
C GLY A 11 43.56 24.67 -90.04
N THR A 12 42.96 25.75 -89.57
CA THR A 12 42.44 25.86 -88.21
C THR A 12 41.15 25.04 -88.10
N LEU A 13 41.27 23.87 -87.47
CA LEU A 13 40.16 23.01 -87.08
C LEU A 13 39.46 23.65 -85.85
N MET A 14 38.24 24.16 -86.02
CA MET A 14 37.37 24.47 -84.88
C MET A 14 36.95 23.16 -84.23
N VAL A 15 37.52 22.87 -83.06
CA VAL A 15 37.04 21.79 -82.19
C VAL A 15 35.83 22.32 -81.42
N ALA A 16 34.64 21.86 -81.82
CA ALA A 16 33.45 21.99 -81.00
C ALA A 16 33.67 21.15 -79.72
N MET A 17 33.71 21.82 -78.56
CA MET A 17 33.56 21.13 -77.28
C MET A 17 32.15 20.56 -77.21
N ILE A 18 32.03 19.25 -77.44
CA ILE A 18 30.86 18.48 -77.07
C ILE A 18 30.99 18.23 -75.56
N THR A 19 30.28 19.03 -74.76
CA THR A 19 30.00 18.68 -73.37
C THR A 19 29.07 17.46 -73.39
N LEU A 20 29.63 16.27 -73.18
CA LEU A 20 28.85 15.09 -72.82
C LEU A 20 28.23 15.38 -71.45
N ASN A 21 26.98 15.85 -71.41
CA ASN A 21 26.14 15.70 -70.23
C ASN A 21 25.96 14.19 -70.03
N HIS A 22 26.86 13.60 -69.25
CA HIS A 22 26.56 12.33 -68.59
C HIS A 22 25.40 12.63 -67.66
N CYS A 23 24.19 12.30 -68.08
CA CYS A 23 23.07 12.17 -67.17
C CYS A 23 23.34 10.92 -66.33
N THR A 24 24.09 11.06 -65.24
CA THR A 24 24.04 10.06 -64.17
C THR A 24 22.63 10.12 -63.63
N LYS A 25 21.80 9.15 -64.02
CA LYS A 25 20.56 8.90 -63.30
C LYS A 25 20.99 8.58 -61.87
N GLU A 26 20.79 9.51 -60.95
CA GLU A 26 21.06 9.21 -59.54
C GLU A 26 20.16 8.03 -59.16
N GLU A 27 20.76 6.97 -58.64
CA GLU A 27 19.98 5.83 -58.14
C GLU A 27 19.21 6.31 -56.92
N ASN A 28 17.89 6.05 -56.90
CA ASN A 28 17.02 6.46 -55.81
C ASN A 28 17.44 5.76 -54.52
N SER A 29 17.70 6.54 -53.49
CA SER A 29 18.04 6.08 -52.15
C SER A 29 16.77 5.73 -51.38
N ASN A 30 16.80 4.67 -50.56
CA ASN A 30 15.67 4.41 -49.67
C ASN A 30 15.60 5.49 -48.57
N PRO A 31 14.39 5.89 -48.15
CA PRO A 31 14.22 6.76 -47.01
C PRO A 31 14.68 6.07 -45.71
N ALA A 32 14.99 6.86 -44.69
CA ALA A 32 15.14 6.39 -43.31
C ALA A 32 13.90 6.76 -42.52
N LEU A 33 13.33 5.84 -41.74
CA LEU A 33 12.11 6.04 -40.96
C LEU A 33 12.37 5.73 -39.48
N THR A 34 11.86 6.60 -38.61
CA THR A 34 11.88 6.44 -37.16
C THR A 34 10.47 6.60 -36.60
N ALA A 35 10.13 5.81 -35.59
CA ALA A 35 8.88 5.88 -34.83
C ALA A 35 9.15 5.38 -33.41
N ALA A 36 8.19 5.54 -32.49
CA ALA A 36 8.29 4.96 -31.16
C ALA A 36 8.33 3.42 -31.23
N ASP A 37 9.21 2.78 -30.46
CA ASP A 37 9.27 1.31 -30.40
C ASP A 37 8.02 0.71 -29.74
N GLU A 38 7.51 1.40 -28.72
CA GLU A 38 6.40 0.97 -27.89
C GLU A 38 5.56 2.15 -27.39
N ILE A 39 4.27 1.91 -27.19
CA ILE A 39 3.34 2.84 -26.53
C ILE A 39 2.44 2.05 -25.60
N ILE A 40 2.21 2.60 -24.41
CA ILE A 40 1.31 2.04 -23.40
C ILE A 40 0.03 2.87 -23.42
N GLY A 41 -1.12 2.21 -23.43
CA GLY A 41 -2.42 2.88 -23.45
C GLY A 41 -3.51 2.05 -22.79
N MET A 42 -4.74 2.53 -22.92
CA MET A 42 -5.93 1.86 -22.40
C MET A 42 -7.05 1.83 -23.45
N THR A 43 -7.98 0.91 -23.31
CA THR A 43 -9.16 0.82 -24.19
C THR A 43 -9.94 2.13 -24.20
N ASP A 44 -10.57 2.42 -25.33
CA ASP A 44 -11.42 3.60 -25.59
C ASP A 44 -10.72 4.96 -25.51
N ALA A 45 -9.42 4.99 -25.20
CA ALA A 45 -8.58 6.18 -25.35
C ALA A 45 -8.10 6.34 -26.79
N THR A 46 -7.98 7.59 -27.25
CA THR A 46 -7.30 7.90 -28.51
C THR A 46 -5.79 7.96 -28.27
N ILE A 47 -5.05 7.14 -29.00
CA ILE A 47 -3.59 7.04 -28.92
C ILE A 47 -2.99 7.70 -30.15
N SER A 48 -2.17 8.73 -29.95
CA SER A 48 -1.43 9.39 -31.01
C SER A 48 -0.17 8.60 -31.37
N LEU A 49 0.01 8.34 -32.65
CA LEU A 49 1.16 7.69 -33.25
C LEU A 49 1.88 8.70 -34.13
N GLU A 50 3.21 8.75 -34.02
CA GLU A 50 4.05 9.68 -34.77
C GLU A 50 5.20 8.92 -35.42
N ALA A 51 5.60 9.38 -36.60
CA ALA A 51 6.75 8.89 -37.34
C ALA A 51 7.54 10.05 -37.95
N SER A 52 8.82 9.83 -38.23
CA SER A 52 9.68 10.80 -38.90
C SER A 52 10.50 10.08 -39.96
N ALA A 53 10.31 10.47 -41.21
CA ALA A 53 11.07 9.97 -42.35
C ALA A 53 11.98 11.05 -42.93
N THR A 54 13.17 10.66 -43.38
CA THR A 54 14.08 11.51 -44.16
C THR A 54 14.51 10.77 -45.42
N ASP A 55 14.48 11.45 -46.55
CA ASP A 55 14.94 10.93 -47.83
C ASP A 55 16.30 11.55 -48.21
N PRO A 56 17.34 10.74 -48.52
CA PRO A 56 18.64 11.27 -48.92
C PRO A 56 18.61 12.11 -50.20
N ASP A 57 17.66 11.84 -51.10
CA ASP A 57 17.53 12.54 -52.37
C ASP A 57 16.61 13.77 -52.27
N GLY A 58 16.06 14.04 -51.07
CA GLY A 58 15.20 15.18 -50.79
C GLY A 58 13.76 15.04 -51.30
N ASN A 59 13.33 13.82 -51.62
CA ASN A 59 11.98 13.55 -52.11
C ASN A 59 10.92 13.78 -51.02
N PRO A 60 9.71 14.25 -51.39
CA PRO A 60 8.60 14.37 -50.45
C PRO A 60 8.10 12.98 -50.02
N MET A 61 7.80 12.84 -48.72
CA MET A 61 7.39 11.56 -48.14
C MET A 61 5.87 11.44 -48.02
N SER A 62 5.34 10.27 -48.38
CA SER A 62 3.97 9.85 -48.07
C SER A 62 3.98 8.74 -47.01
N TYR A 63 2.91 8.64 -46.22
CA TYR A 63 2.84 7.71 -45.09
C TYR A 63 1.58 6.85 -45.17
N SER A 64 1.73 5.58 -44.81
CA SER A 64 0.61 4.65 -44.63
C SER A 64 0.74 3.89 -43.31
N TRP A 65 -0.39 3.65 -42.68
CA TRP A 65 -0.49 3.03 -41.37
C TRP A 65 -1.36 1.78 -41.45
N ASN A 66 -0.90 0.68 -40.85
CA ASN A 66 -1.61 -0.59 -40.86
C ASN A 66 -1.48 -1.32 -39.52
N VAL A 67 -2.56 -1.96 -39.06
CA VAL A 67 -2.53 -2.83 -37.87
C VAL A 67 -2.26 -4.26 -38.34
N GLU A 68 -1.08 -4.80 -38.02
CA GLU A 68 -0.63 -6.13 -38.49
C GLU A 68 -0.96 -7.25 -37.49
N GLU A 69 -0.96 -6.94 -36.20
CA GLU A 69 -1.28 -7.89 -35.12
C GLU A 69 -2.26 -7.22 -34.15
N PHE A 70 -3.31 -7.94 -33.75
CA PHE A 70 -4.34 -7.48 -32.84
C PHE A 70 -4.99 -8.65 -32.10
N PRO A 71 -5.55 -8.43 -30.89
CA PRO A 71 -6.25 -9.46 -30.13
C PRO A 71 -7.52 -9.94 -30.84
N ALA A 72 -7.89 -11.20 -30.62
CA ALA A 72 -9.12 -11.77 -31.17
C ALA A 72 -10.36 -10.95 -30.78
N GLY A 73 -11.23 -10.69 -31.75
CA GLY A 73 -12.45 -9.89 -31.54
C GLY A 73 -12.22 -8.37 -31.57
N SER A 74 -10.98 -7.90 -31.73
CA SER A 74 -10.69 -6.48 -31.89
C SER A 74 -11.14 -5.95 -33.25
N SER A 75 -11.74 -4.76 -33.24
CA SER A 75 -12.04 -3.93 -34.42
C SER A 75 -11.29 -2.60 -34.32
N ALA A 76 -10.00 -2.67 -33.98
CA ALA A 76 -9.16 -1.48 -33.82
C ALA A 76 -9.17 -0.61 -35.08
N THR A 77 -9.22 0.70 -34.90
CA THR A 77 -9.24 1.67 -35.99
C THR A 77 -8.01 2.54 -35.94
N ILE A 78 -7.40 2.75 -37.11
CA ILE A 78 -6.32 3.70 -37.31
C ILE A 78 -6.75 4.74 -38.35
N THR A 79 -6.57 6.02 -38.03
CA THR A 79 -6.95 7.13 -38.90
C THR A 79 -5.81 8.12 -39.01
N GLY A 80 -5.31 8.34 -40.23
CA GLY A 80 -4.19 9.24 -40.52
C GLY A 80 -3.48 8.80 -41.79
N ASN A 81 -3.02 9.77 -42.59
CA ASN A 81 -2.29 9.55 -43.85
C ASN A 81 -1.06 10.46 -43.99
N SER A 82 -0.62 11.02 -42.86
CA SER A 82 0.60 11.82 -42.73
C SER A 82 1.59 11.11 -41.80
N ASN A 83 2.62 11.84 -41.40
CA ASN A 83 3.58 11.41 -40.39
C ASN A 83 2.96 11.23 -38.98
N SER A 84 1.67 11.53 -38.81
CA SER A 84 0.88 11.33 -37.59
C SER A 84 -0.37 10.48 -37.87
N ALA A 85 -0.76 9.61 -36.95
CA ALA A 85 -2.02 8.87 -36.98
C ALA A 85 -2.65 8.71 -35.59
N SER A 86 -3.96 8.48 -35.56
CA SER A 86 -4.71 8.18 -34.34
C SER A 86 -5.15 6.72 -34.33
N PHE A 87 -4.90 6.01 -33.23
CA PHE A 87 -5.33 4.64 -32.98
C PHE A 87 -6.36 4.59 -31.84
N THR A 88 -7.42 3.79 -32.02
CA THR A 88 -8.42 3.51 -30.97
C THR A 88 -8.84 2.03 -31.02
N THR A 89 -9.13 1.45 -29.85
CA THR A 89 -9.66 0.09 -29.73
C THR A 89 -10.48 -0.08 -28.44
N SER A 90 -11.48 -0.95 -28.46
CA SER A 90 -12.28 -1.34 -27.29
C SER A 90 -11.85 -2.68 -26.68
N VAL A 91 -10.83 -3.34 -27.24
CA VAL A 91 -10.32 -4.65 -26.78
C VAL A 91 -8.91 -4.48 -26.24
N ALA A 92 -8.71 -4.84 -24.98
CA ALA A 92 -7.39 -4.84 -24.35
C ALA A 92 -6.49 -5.94 -24.94
N GLY A 93 -5.18 -5.71 -24.92
CA GLY A 93 -4.17 -6.65 -25.37
C GLY A 93 -3.07 -5.99 -26.20
N PHE A 94 -2.28 -6.84 -26.85
CA PHE A 94 -1.12 -6.43 -27.65
C PHE A 94 -1.50 -6.13 -29.10
N TYR A 95 -0.96 -5.05 -29.65
CA TYR A 95 -1.10 -4.70 -31.07
C TYR A 95 0.26 -4.40 -31.70
N ARG A 96 0.38 -4.67 -33.00
CA ARG A 96 1.50 -4.18 -33.83
C ARG A 96 0.99 -3.29 -34.92
N VAL A 97 1.41 -2.03 -34.88
CA VAL A 97 1.09 -1.06 -35.91
C VAL A 97 2.33 -0.84 -36.76
N LYS A 98 2.22 -1.06 -38.06
CA LYS A 98 3.25 -0.74 -39.03
C LYS A 98 2.99 0.62 -39.65
N VAL A 99 4.01 1.46 -39.65
CA VAL A 99 4.07 2.67 -40.48
C VAL A 99 5.02 2.42 -41.64
N THR A 100 4.64 2.84 -42.83
CA THR A 100 5.49 2.80 -44.03
C THR A 100 5.57 4.20 -44.63
N ALA A 101 6.79 4.66 -44.88
CA ALA A 101 7.08 5.89 -45.58
C ALA A 101 7.58 5.57 -47.00
N ASP A 102 7.04 6.27 -47.99
CA ASP A 102 7.31 6.07 -49.43
C ASP A 102 7.69 7.42 -50.05
N ASP A 103 8.80 7.43 -50.79
CA ASP A 103 9.39 8.61 -51.44
C ASP A 103 8.78 8.95 -52.82
N GLY A 104 7.85 8.12 -53.32
CA GLY A 104 7.20 8.27 -54.62
C GLY A 104 8.05 7.85 -55.82
N ASN A 105 9.31 7.47 -55.61
CA ASN A 105 10.32 7.12 -56.61
C ASN A 105 10.79 5.65 -56.50
N GLY A 106 10.18 4.89 -55.59
CA GLY A 106 10.38 3.45 -55.42
C GLY A 106 11.16 3.06 -54.17
N GLY A 107 11.65 4.03 -53.38
CA GLY A 107 12.24 3.80 -52.08
C GLY A 107 11.18 3.82 -50.98
N THR A 108 11.27 2.83 -50.09
CA THR A 108 10.35 2.72 -48.94
C THR A 108 11.10 2.35 -47.68
N ALA A 109 10.56 2.76 -46.54
CA ALA A 109 11.01 2.34 -45.22
C ALA A 109 9.81 2.05 -44.32
N SER A 110 9.96 1.09 -43.40
CA SER A 110 8.90 0.74 -42.44
C SER A 110 9.44 0.67 -41.02
N ALA A 111 8.58 1.02 -40.06
CA ALA A 111 8.81 0.85 -38.63
C ALA A 111 7.58 0.19 -37.98
N ILE A 112 7.82 -0.48 -36.85
CA ILE A 112 6.77 -1.16 -36.07
C ILE A 112 6.66 -0.49 -34.71
N ILE A 113 5.44 -0.10 -34.36
CA ILE A 113 5.08 0.40 -33.02
C ILE A 113 4.31 -0.71 -32.31
N LYS A 114 4.81 -1.12 -31.13
CA LYS A 114 4.14 -2.10 -30.26
C LYS A 114 3.19 -1.37 -29.30
N LEU A 115 1.91 -1.71 -29.30
CA LEU A 115 0.95 -1.12 -28.37
C LEU A 115 0.56 -2.13 -27.30
N TYR A 116 0.73 -1.75 -26.04
CA TYR A 116 0.28 -2.50 -24.88
C TYR A 116 -0.95 -1.80 -24.30
N ILE A 117 -2.14 -2.32 -24.62
CA ILE A 117 -3.41 -1.70 -24.29
C ILE A 117 -4.07 -2.41 -23.11
N GLY A 118 -4.10 -1.78 -21.94
CA GLY A 118 -4.83 -2.30 -20.78
C GLY A 118 -6.33 -2.04 -20.87
N GLY A 119 -7.14 -2.83 -20.18
CA GLY A 119 -8.59 -2.66 -20.12
C GLY A 119 -9.02 -1.59 -19.11
N VAL A 120 -10.01 -0.77 -19.44
CA VAL A 120 -10.61 0.14 -18.46
C VAL A 120 -11.61 -0.63 -17.58
N MET A 121 -11.42 -0.60 -16.26
CA MET A 121 -12.34 -1.21 -15.30
C MET A 121 -13.68 -0.46 -15.26
N PRO A 122 -14.81 -1.17 -15.07
CA PRO A 122 -16.11 -0.53 -14.95
C PRO A 122 -16.25 0.21 -13.61
N THR A 123 -17.28 1.03 -13.49
CA THR A 123 -17.65 1.69 -12.22
C THR A 123 -18.45 0.78 -11.28
N SER A 124 -18.99 -0.34 -11.79
CA SER A 124 -19.81 -1.27 -11.02
C SER A 124 -19.57 -2.72 -11.45
N ILE A 125 -19.46 -3.64 -10.48
CA ILE A 125 -19.40 -5.09 -10.69
C ILE A 125 -20.48 -5.77 -9.85
N THR A 126 -21.52 -6.29 -10.51
CA THR A 126 -22.68 -6.94 -9.87
C THR A 126 -22.73 -8.45 -10.09
N THR A 127 -21.78 -9.00 -10.84
CA THR A 127 -21.60 -10.44 -11.06
C THR A 127 -20.16 -10.82 -10.83
N ASN A 128 -19.89 -12.05 -10.40
CA ASN A 128 -18.52 -12.51 -10.18
C ASN A 128 -17.69 -12.28 -11.46
N THR A 129 -16.59 -11.55 -11.31
CA THR A 129 -15.75 -11.12 -12.43
C THR A 129 -14.32 -11.51 -12.14
N SER A 130 -13.63 -12.06 -13.16
CA SER A 130 -12.22 -12.39 -13.08
C SER A 130 -11.43 -11.53 -14.07
N TYR A 131 -10.32 -10.98 -13.59
CA TYR A 131 -9.36 -10.19 -14.34
C TYR A 131 -8.12 -11.06 -14.61
N PRO A 132 -7.91 -11.56 -15.84
CA PRO A 132 -6.70 -12.29 -16.21
C PRO A 132 -5.47 -11.37 -16.31
N ASP A 133 -4.29 -11.96 -16.17
CA ASP A 133 -3.01 -11.34 -16.53
C ASP A 133 -2.93 -11.22 -18.06
N LEU A 134 -2.86 -9.98 -18.58
CA LEU A 134 -2.78 -9.68 -20.01
C LEU A 134 -1.32 -9.55 -20.47
N PHE A 135 -0.41 -9.11 -19.60
CA PHE A 135 0.98 -8.84 -19.91
C PHE A 135 1.93 -9.38 -18.83
N ASP A 136 2.84 -10.26 -19.22
CA ASP A 136 3.81 -10.87 -18.28
C ASP A 136 4.78 -9.86 -17.61
N ASP A 137 4.97 -8.67 -18.20
CA ASP A 137 5.87 -7.64 -17.68
C ASP A 137 5.08 -6.54 -16.95
N GLU A 138 5.36 -6.38 -15.66
CA GLU A 138 4.69 -5.45 -14.73
C GLU A 138 4.83 -3.95 -15.13
N LYS A 139 5.70 -3.66 -16.12
CA LYS A 139 5.76 -2.36 -16.77
C LYS A 139 4.47 -2.01 -17.52
N TYR A 140 3.79 -3.00 -18.09
CA TYR A 140 2.58 -2.81 -18.88
C TYR A 140 1.33 -3.06 -18.02
N PRO A 141 0.50 -2.04 -17.77
CA PRO A 141 -0.73 -2.22 -17.00
C PRO A 141 -1.73 -3.11 -17.73
N ASP A 142 -2.24 -4.14 -17.05
CA ASP A 142 -3.34 -4.95 -17.55
C ASP A 142 -4.65 -4.16 -17.52
N TYR A 143 -4.85 -3.38 -16.45
CA TYR A 143 -6.09 -2.66 -16.22
C TYR A 143 -5.89 -1.25 -15.68
N TYR A 144 -6.85 -0.39 -16.01
CA TYR A 144 -6.93 0.98 -15.52
C TYR A 144 -8.23 1.18 -14.76
N ALA A 145 -8.14 1.50 -13.47
CA ALA A 145 -9.26 1.99 -12.69
C ALA A 145 -9.26 3.52 -12.77
N VAL A 146 -9.88 4.09 -13.80
CA VAL A 146 -9.93 5.56 -14.00
C VAL A 146 -11.09 6.24 -13.27
N ASN A 147 -12.06 5.46 -12.79
CA ASN A 147 -13.17 5.90 -11.95
C ASN A 147 -13.27 5.00 -10.72
N SER A 148 -13.90 5.49 -9.66
CA SER A 148 -14.19 4.66 -8.49
C SER A 148 -15.09 3.47 -8.87
N LEU A 149 -14.70 2.29 -8.40
CA LEU A 149 -15.39 1.02 -8.64
C LEU A 149 -16.18 0.64 -7.39
N GLN A 150 -17.45 0.29 -7.55
CA GLN A 150 -18.22 -0.44 -6.54
C GLN A 150 -18.46 -1.89 -6.98
N ALA A 151 -17.95 -2.85 -6.24
CA ALA A 151 -18.25 -4.26 -6.42
C ALA A 151 -19.27 -4.70 -5.37
N THR A 152 -20.38 -5.30 -5.81
CA THR A 152 -21.36 -5.99 -4.95
C THR A 152 -21.31 -7.52 -5.12
N ALA A 153 -20.54 -7.99 -6.10
CA ALA A 153 -20.17 -9.39 -6.31
C ALA A 153 -18.65 -9.59 -6.13
N GLY A 154 -18.19 -10.83 -6.29
CA GLY A 154 -16.79 -11.18 -6.19
C GLY A 154 -15.94 -10.66 -7.34
N VAL A 155 -14.75 -10.17 -7.03
CA VAL A 155 -13.74 -9.80 -8.02
C VAL A 155 -12.48 -10.61 -7.76
N THR A 156 -12.03 -11.35 -8.77
CA THR A 156 -10.82 -12.16 -8.69
C THR A 156 -9.76 -11.60 -9.64
N PHE A 157 -8.54 -11.42 -9.16
CA PHE A 157 -7.38 -11.03 -9.97
C PHE A 157 -6.45 -12.23 -10.08
N ALA A 158 -6.05 -12.57 -11.31
CA ALA A 158 -5.06 -13.62 -11.53
C ALA A 158 -3.65 -13.18 -11.08
N PRO A 159 -2.74 -14.11 -10.73
CA PRO A 159 -1.35 -13.77 -10.44
C PRO A 159 -0.70 -12.99 -11.58
N GLY A 160 0.00 -11.90 -11.27
CA GLY A 160 0.70 -11.05 -12.23
C GLY A 160 -0.06 -9.77 -12.62
N VAL A 161 -1.37 -9.69 -12.33
CA VAL A 161 -2.18 -8.55 -12.74
C VAL A 161 -1.69 -7.23 -12.14
N VAL A 162 -1.52 -6.23 -13.00
CA VAL A 162 -1.20 -4.84 -12.69
C VAL A 162 -2.42 -3.94 -12.97
N VAL A 163 -2.87 -3.24 -11.94
CA VAL A 163 -3.93 -2.23 -11.99
C VAL A 163 -3.35 -0.86 -11.72
N GLU A 164 -3.48 0.04 -12.70
CA GLU A 164 -3.18 1.46 -12.55
C GLU A 164 -4.44 2.24 -12.14
N CYS A 165 -4.37 2.88 -10.98
CA CYS A 165 -5.46 3.64 -10.39
C CYS A 165 -5.32 5.14 -10.69
N GLY A 166 -6.38 5.75 -11.22
CA GLY A 166 -6.46 7.18 -11.46
C GLY A 166 -6.64 8.01 -10.18
N PRO A 167 -6.63 9.35 -10.32
CA PRO A 167 -6.75 10.27 -9.19
C PRO A 167 -7.97 10.02 -8.32
N ASP A 168 -7.77 9.92 -7.00
CA ASP A 168 -8.83 9.74 -5.99
C ASP A 168 -9.75 8.52 -6.17
N VAL A 169 -9.30 7.51 -6.92
CA VAL A 169 -10.09 6.30 -7.18
C VAL A 169 -10.21 5.43 -5.92
N ARG A 170 -11.45 5.03 -5.62
CA ARG A 170 -11.79 4.06 -4.56
C ARG A 170 -12.21 2.73 -5.19
N LEU A 171 -11.59 1.64 -4.76
CA LEU A 171 -12.04 0.28 -5.07
C LEU A 171 -12.87 -0.23 -3.89
N TRP A 172 -14.20 -0.24 -4.02
CA TRP A 172 -15.13 -0.47 -2.92
C TRP A 172 -15.87 -1.80 -3.05
N PHE A 173 -15.55 -2.74 -2.16
CA PHE A 173 -16.15 -4.07 -2.09
C PHE A 173 -17.22 -4.07 -1.01
N SER A 174 -18.50 -4.02 -1.40
CA SER A 174 -19.61 -3.75 -0.49
C SER A 174 -20.72 -4.78 -0.58
N GLY A 175 -21.06 -5.37 0.56
CA GLY A 175 -22.17 -6.33 0.70
C GLY A 175 -21.70 -7.77 0.88
N ASN A 176 -22.58 -8.64 1.37
CA ASN A 176 -22.24 -10.00 1.84
C ASN A 176 -21.66 -10.92 0.75
N THR A 177 -22.07 -10.71 -0.50
CA THR A 177 -21.59 -11.48 -1.67
C THR A 177 -20.33 -10.88 -2.30
N SER A 178 -19.96 -9.66 -1.92
CA SER A 178 -18.79 -8.98 -2.47
C SER A 178 -17.52 -9.48 -1.80
N PHE A 179 -16.48 -9.66 -2.61
CA PHE A 179 -15.13 -9.89 -2.14
C PHE A 179 -14.10 -9.39 -3.13
N ILE A 180 -12.91 -9.08 -2.63
CA ILE A 180 -11.68 -8.98 -3.43
C ILE A 180 -10.86 -10.24 -3.21
N ASN A 181 -10.57 -10.99 -4.27
CA ASN A 181 -9.66 -12.12 -4.23
C ASN A 181 -8.43 -11.84 -5.12
N ALA A 182 -7.32 -11.46 -4.50
CA ALA A 182 -6.04 -11.27 -5.15
C ALA A 182 -5.02 -12.22 -4.52
N GLU A 183 -4.86 -13.40 -5.12
CA GLU A 183 -3.92 -14.45 -4.69
C GLU A 183 -2.82 -14.58 -5.76
N GLY A 184 -1.77 -13.78 -5.63
CA GLY A 184 -0.58 -13.82 -6.48
C GLY A 184 0.41 -14.90 -6.05
N THR A 185 1.64 -14.79 -6.55
CA THR A 185 2.76 -15.64 -6.15
C THR A 185 4.03 -14.80 -5.97
N ALA A 186 5.06 -15.36 -5.34
CA ALA A 186 6.36 -14.68 -5.20
C ALA A 186 6.97 -14.24 -6.54
N ALA A 187 6.68 -14.95 -7.64
CA ALA A 187 7.19 -14.64 -8.97
C ALA A 187 6.25 -13.74 -9.79
N LYS A 188 4.97 -13.67 -9.42
CA LYS A 188 3.92 -12.91 -10.11
C LYS A 188 3.03 -12.24 -9.08
N ASN A 189 3.50 -11.10 -8.57
CA ASN A 189 2.72 -10.31 -7.61
C ASN A 189 1.53 -9.68 -8.34
N ILE A 190 0.45 -9.43 -7.61
CA ILE A 190 -0.64 -8.58 -8.10
C ILE A 190 -0.35 -7.15 -7.63
N ILE A 191 -0.42 -6.16 -8.51
CA ILE A 191 0.01 -4.79 -8.21
C ILE A 191 -1.16 -3.81 -8.37
N PHE A 192 -1.44 -3.04 -7.33
CA PHE A 192 -2.32 -1.87 -7.38
C PHE A 192 -1.49 -0.63 -7.12
N ARG A 193 -1.37 0.27 -8.10
CA ARG A 193 -0.55 1.49 -7.97
C ARG A 193 -1.20 2.68 -8.65
N GLY A 194 -0.85 3.89 -8.23
CA GLY A 194 -1.32 5.13 -8.86
C GLY A 194 -0.63 5.40 -10.19
N ILE A 195 -1.38 5.92 -11.17
CA ILE A 195 -0.92 6.23 -12.54
C ILE A 195 0.30 7.16 -12.57
N ASP A 196 0.31 8.17 -11.71
CA ASP A 196 1.37 9.18 -11.57
C ASP A 196 2.48 8.76 -10.59
N LYS A 197 2.30 7.64 -9.88
CA LYS A 197 3.30 7.03 -9.00
C LYS A 197 3.79 7.94 -7.86
N VAL A 198 2.85 8.66 -7.23
CA VAL A 198 3.11 9.58 -6.11
C VAL A 198 2.33 9.15 -4.85
N LYS A 199 2.84 9.38 -3.64
CA LYS A 199 2.04 9.13 -2.43
C LYS A 199 0.73 9.91 -2.49
N GLY A 200 -0.41 9.25 -2.25
CA GLY A 200 -1.72 9.90 -2.34
C GLY A 200 -2.25 10.10 -3.76
N SER A 201 -1.74 9.36 -4.75
CA SER A 201 -2.26 9.37 -6.13
C SER A 201 -3.73 8.95 -6.19
N TRP A 202 -4.08 7.85 -5.52
CA TRP A 202 -5.44 7.30 -5.50
C TRP A 202 -5.90 7.05 -4.07
N ARG A 203 -7.19 6.73 -3.90
CA ARG A 203 -7.82 6.79 -2.59
C ARG A 203 -7.47 5.59 -1.74
N LEU A 204 -8.09 4.43 -2.00
CA LEU A 204 -7.90 3.19 -1.23
C LEU A 204 -8.68 1.99 -1.80
N ILE A 205 -8.35 0.81 -1.27
CA ILE A 205 -9.18 -0.40 -1.31
C ILE A 205 -10.04 -0.47 -0.05
N GLU A 206 -11.37 -0.53 -0.22
CA GLU A 206 -12.31 -0.61 0.90
C GLU A 206 -13.04 -1.95 0.93
N VAL A 207 -12.79 -2.71 1.99
CA VAL A 207 -13.47 -3.97 2.31
C VAL A 207 -14.63 -3.68 3.25
N ASN A 208 -15.81 -3.48 2.66
CA ASN A 208 -17.10 -3.36 3.33
C ASN A 208 -17.91 -4.66 3.19
N SER A 209 -17.25 -5.77 3.51
CA SER A 209 -17.79 -7.13 3.41
C SER A 209 -17.16 -8.03 4.46
N ASN A 210 -17.93 -8.97 5.00
CA ASN A 210 -17.46 -10.02 5.90
C ASN A 210 -17.15 -11.35 5.19
N ASN A 211 -17.14 -11.34 3.85
CA ASN A 211 -16.88 -12.53 3.06
C ASN A 211 -15.45 -13.05 3.29
N LEU A 212 -15.30 -14.36 3.52
CA LEU A 212 -14.00 -14.96 3.80
C LEU A 212 -13.07 -15.04 2.57
N SER A 213 -13.62 -14.80 1.37
CA SER A 213 -12.86 -14.69 0.13
C SER A 213 -12.20 -13.32 -0.07
N ASN A 214 -12.34 -12.39 0.89
CA ASN A 214 -11.51 -11.17 0.94
C ASN A 214 -10.07 -11.57 1.23
N LYS A 215 -9.24 -11.62 0.20
CA LYS A 215 -7.87 -12.12 0.26
C LYS A 215 -6.91 -11.23 -0.52
N LEU A 216 -5.78 -10.95 0.13
CA LEU A 216 -4.59 -10.34 -0.45
C LEU A 216 -3.41 -11.25 -0.10
N ASP A 217 -2.90 -12.00 -1.07
CA ASP A 217 -1.70 -12.84 -0.93
C ASP A 217 -0.73 -12.51 -2.07
N TYR A 218 0.52 -12.17 -1.77
CA TYR A 218 1.49 -11.66 -2.77
C TYR A 218 0.97 -10.47 -3.58
N VAL A 219 0.48 -9.45 -2.86
CA VAL A 219 -0.02 -8.20 -3.43
C VAL A 219 0.93 -7.06 -3.11
N GLN A 220 1.09 -6.12 -4.05
CA GLN A 220 1.72 -4.83 -3.81
C GLN A 220 0.68 -3.71 -3.95
N ILE A 221 0.53 -2.89 -2.91
CA ILE A 221 -0.37 -1.74 -2.90
C ILE A 221 0.46 -0.47 -2.67
N LEU A 222 0.49 0.41 -3.67
CA LEU A 222 1.33 1.61 -3.66
C LEU A 222 0.51 2.88 -3.91
N HIS A 223 1.04 4.04 -3.48
CA HIS A 223 0.57 5.36 -3.92
C HIS A 223 -0.87 5.73 -3.50
N THR A 224 -1.37 5.13 -2.42
CA THR A 224 -2.73 5.35 -1.91
C THR A 224 -2.81 6.57 -0.97
N GLY A 225 -3.99 6.88 -0.43
CA GLY A 225 -4.17 7.86 0.64
C GLY A 225 -4.51 9.27 0.17
N SER A 226 -5.06 9.48 -1.03
CA SER A 226 -5.45 10.81 -1.52
C SER A 226 -6.43 11.52 -0.56
N THR A 227 -7.50 10.82 -0.18
CA THR A 227 -8.64 11.35 0.57
C THR A 227 -9.02 10.42 1.71
N ALA A 228 -9.41 11.01 2.85
CA ALA A 228 -9.83 10.23 4.01
C ALA A 228 -11.14 9.45 3.77
N SER A 229 -11.21 8.24 4.32
CA SER A 229 -12.43 7.45 4.52
C SER A 229 -12.53 7.05 5.98
N SER A 230 -13.74 7.13 6.56
CA SER A 230 -13.92 6.95 8.01
C SER A 230 -12.93 7.82 8.83
N ASN A 231 -12.73 9.07 8.39
CA ASN A 231 -11.83 10.08 8.97
C ASN A 231 -10.32 9.76 8.94
N GLN A 232 -9.88 8.77 8.17
CA GLN A 232 -8.46 8.45 8.02
C GLN A 232 -8.09 8.23 6.56
N LYS A 233 -6.89 8.67 6.17
CA LYS A 233 -6.28 8.26 4.89
C LYS A 233 -5.59 6.91 5.11
N ALA A 234 -5.80 5.94 4.23
CA ALA A 234 -5.18 4.63 4.31
C ALA A 234 -5.08 3.96 2.94
N ALA A 235 -4.28 2.90 2.80
CA ALA A 235 -4.26 2.08 1.59
C ALA A 235 -5.41 1.06 1.56
N VAL A 236 -5.66 0.40 2.70
CA VAL A 236 -6.72 -0.59 2.88
C VAL A 236 -7.58 -0.20 4.08
N LEU A 237 -8.89 -0.13 3.87
CA LEU A 237 -9.89 0.06 4.93
C LEU A 237 -10.75 -1.19 5.07
N VAL A 238 -10.82 -1.77 6.28
CA VAL A 238 -11.77 -2.83 6.63
C VAL A 238 -12.85 -2.28 7.56
N LYS A 239 -14.12 -2.44 7.17
CA LYS A 239 -15.27 -1.85 7.86
C LYS A 239 -15.75 -2.71 9.03
N SER A 240 -15.72 -2.15 10.23
CA SER A 240 -16.15 -2.81 11.46
C SER A 240 -17.67 -2.94 11.58
N ASN A 241 -18.45 -1.99 11.05
CA ASN A 241 -19.92 -2.01 11.13
C ASN A 241 -20.58 -3.20 10.40
N VAL A 242 -19.84 -3.88 9.52
CA VAL A 242 -20.26 -5.13 8.86
C VAL A 242 -19.49 -6.35 9.35
N SER A 243 -18.71 -6.21 10.43
CA SER A 243 -17.75 -7.22 10.88
C SER A 243 -16.82 -7.66 9.74
N GLY A 244 -16.24 -6.68 9.04
CA GLY A 244 -15.36 -6.93 7.89
C GLY A 244 -14.23 -7.90 8.21
N ARG A 245 -13.86 -8.71 7.22
CA ARG A 245 -12.82 -9.75 7.32
C ARG A 245 -11.88 -9.62 6.14
N LEU A 246 -10.59 -9.74 6.39
CA LEU A 246 -9.55 -9.74 5.37
C LEU A 246 -8.46 -10.77 5.71
N SER A 247 -8.13 -11.65 4.76
CA SER A 247 -6.89 -12.41 4.80
C SER A 247 -5.82 -11.57 4.09
N ILE A 248 -4.71 -11.30 4.77
CA ILE A 248 -3.58 -10.54 4.21
C ILE A 248 -2.26 -11.25 4.51
N LYS A 249 -1.62 -11.77 3.47
CA LYS A 249 -0.37 -12.53 3.58
C LYS A 249 0.63 -12.10 2.52
N ASN A 250 1.91 -12.20 2.82
CA ASN A 250 3.00 -11.93 1.88
C ASN A 250 2.83 -10.62 1.08
N THR A 251 2.13 -9.64 1.66
CA THR A 251 1.63 -8.46 0.95
C THR A 251 2.44 -7.26 1.37
N SER A 252 2.84 -6.45 0.40
CA SER A 252 3.53 -5.19 0.60
C SER A 252 2.56 -4.03 0.45
N ILE A 253 2.51 -3.15 1.45
CA ILE A 253 1.77 -1.89 1.36
C ILE A 253 2.75 -0.76 1.67
N SER A 254 3.00 0.07 0.67
CA SER A 254 3.98 1.13 0.80
C SER A 254 3.57 2.42 0.12
N GLN A 255 4.26 3.52 0.47
CA GLN A 255 4.06 4.81 -0.18
C GLN A 255 2.60 5.30 -0.13
N SER A 256 1.85 4.94 0.91
CA SER A 256 0.56 5.56 1.20
C SER A 256 0.75 6.93 1.83
N ASP A 257 -0.02 7.94 1.43
CA ASP A 257 -0.15 9.21 2.17
C ASP A 257 -1.08 9.06 3.39
N GLY A 258 -0.97 7.94 4.10
CA GLY A 258 -1.88 7.53 5.17
C GLY A 258 -1.35 6.32 5.92
N TYR A 259 -2.24 5.54 6.52
CA TYR A 259 -1.90 4.23 7.10
C TYR A 259 -1.77 3.17 5.99
N ALA A 260 -0.99 2.11 6.24
CA ALA A 260 -1.03 0.95 5.35
C ALA A 260 -2.40 0.24 5.48
N VAL A 261 -2.79 -0.12 6.70
CA VAL A 261 -4.09 -0.73 6.99
C VAL A 261 -4.84 0.04 8.08
N TYR A 262 -6.11 0.31 7.84
CA TYR A 262 -7.03 0.89 8.81
C TYR A 262 -8.25 0.00 9.01
N ILE A 263 -8.56 -0.33 10.27
CA ILE A 263 -9.80 -1.00 10.66
C ILE A 263 -10.58 -0.06 11.57
N ASP A 264 -11.78 0.34 11.13
CA ASP A 264 -12.53 1.44 11.76
C ASP A 264 -13.40 1.01 12.94
N GLY A 265 -12.82 0.26 13.88
CA GLY A 265 -13.52 -0.18 15.09
C GLY A 265 -12.97 -1.48 15.70
N ASN A 266 -13.76 -2.07 16.61
CA ASN A 266 -13.36 -3.25 17.37
C ASN A 266 -13.71 -4.59 16.68
N THR A 267 -14.67 -4.61 15.75
CA THR A 267 -15.25 -5.86 15.22
C THR A 267 -14.72 -6.29 13.85
N GLY A 268 -14.12 -5.37 13.08
CA GLY A 268 -13.34 -5.72 11.91
C GLY A 268 -12.06 -6.44 12.32
N THR A 269 -11.63 -7.46 11.57
CA THR A 269 -10.43 -8.23 11.91
C THR A 269 -9.82 -8.90 10.68
N PHE A 270 -8.65 -9.51 10.89
CA PHE A 270 -8.00 -10.36 9.91
C PHE A 270 -8.45 -11.82 10.09
N SER A 271 -8.81 -12.48 9.01
CA SER A 271 -9.03 -13.94 9.02
C SER A 271 -7.71 -14.69 9.00
N GLU A 272 -6.70 -14.14 8.33
CA GLU A 272 -5.30 -14.57 8.36
C GLU A 272 -4.40 -13.34 8.21
N PHE A 273 -3.25 -13.33 8.89
CA PHE A 273 -2.26 -12.26 8.81
C PHE A 273 -0.86 -12.88 8.89
N ALA A 274 -0.05 -12.83 7.82
CA ALA A 274 1.28 -13.46 7.84
C ALA A 274 2.28 -12.84 6.86
N GLY A 275 3.50 -12.56 7.33
CA GLY A 275 4.65 -12.24 6.46
C GLY A 275 4.46 -10.99 5.59
N ASN A 276 3.75 -9.99 6.10
CA ASN A 276 3.47 -8.75 5.37
C ASN A 276 4.60 -7.73 5.55
N ASN A 277 4.72 -6.78 4.62
CA ASN A 277 5.66 -5.67 4.72
C ASN A 277 4.93 -4.33 4.59
N PHE A 278 4.87 -3.55 5.66
CA PHE A 278 4.28 -2.22 5.64
C PHE A 278 5.38 -1.17 5.82
N SER A 279 5.70 -0.45 4.74
CA SER A 279 6.83 0.47 4.72
C SER A 279 6.58 1.81 4.07
N ASP A 280 7.35 2.84 4.46
CA ASP A 280 7.36 4.15 3.81
C ASP A 280 5.98 4.81 3.67
N ASN A 281 5.05 4.54 4.59
CA ASN A 281 3.74 5.20 4.65
C ASN A 281 3.85 6.49 5.49
N THR A 282 3.06 7.52 5.17
CA THR A 282 3.12 8.82 5.86
C THR A 282 2.70 8.73 7.33
N LEU A 283 1.76 7.84 7.69
CA LEU A 283 1.31 7.62 9.07
C LEU A 283 1.88 6.31 9.64
N ALA A 284 1.17 5.69 10.58
CA ALA A 284 1.53 4.38 11.12
C ALA A 284 1.31 3.25 10.10
N PRO A 285 2.01 2.10 10.20
CA PRO A 285 1.70 0.92 9.40
C PRO A 285 0.25 0.48 9.57
N MET A 286 -0.28 0.55 10.79
CA MET A 286 -1.65 0.10 11.08
C MET A 286 -2.33 0.99 12.12
N ARG A 287 -3.64 1.18 11.95
CA ARG A 287 -4.55 1.71 12.96
C ARG A 287 -5.71 0.74 13.16
N ILE A 288 -5.74 0.04 14.30
CA ILE A 288 -6.60 -1.13 14.51
C ILE A 288 -7.18 -1.21 15.94
N GLY A 289 -8.32 -1.90 16.08
CA GLY A 289 -8.96 -2.23 17.35
C GLY A 289 -8.58 -3.61 17.89
N ALA A 290 -9.33 -4.08 18.90
CA ALA A 290 -8.95 -5.24 19.72
C ALA A 290 -8.85 -6.55 18.94
N GLU A 291 -9.90 -6.95 18.22
CA GLU A 291 -9.94 -8.24 17.53
C GLU A 291 -8.84 -8.36 16.47
N ALA A 292 -8.58 -7.28 15.74
CA ALA A 292 -7.50 -7.20 14.77
C ALA A 292 -6.11 -7.27 15.44
N LEU A 293 -5.94 -6.61 16.59
CA LEU A 293 -4.68 -6.61 17.33
C LEU A 293 -4.28 -8.02 17.80
N LEU A 294 -5.26 -8.87 18.14
CA LEU A 294 -5.01 -10.26 18.52
C LEU A 294 -4.64 -11.15 17.31
N ALA A 295 -5.04 -10.75 16.10
CA ALA A 295 -4.89 -11.56 14.88
C ALA A 295 -3.54 -11.37 14.16
N ILE A 296 -2.81 -10.28 14.39
CA ILE A 296 -1.53 -10.00 13.70
C ILE A 296 -0.44 -11.01 14.08
N ASP A 297 0.60 -11.14 13.26
CA ASP A 297 1.72 -12.06 13.46
C ASP A 297 3.00 -11.34 13.88
N LYS A 298 4.09 -12.12 14.04
CA LYS A 298 5.43 -11.61 14.37
C LYS A 298 6.38 -11.58 13.18
N SER A 299 6.01 -12.21 12.07
CA SER A 299 6.89 -12.31 10.89
C SER A 299 6.72 -11.13 9.94
N SER A 300 5.64 -10.34 10.10
CA SER A 300 5.47 -9.09 9.37
C SER A 300 6.47 -8.01 9.79
N ILE A 301 6.82 -7.15 8.85
CA ILE A 301 7.84 -6.12 8.98
C ILE A 301 7.17 -4.75 8.86
N TYR A 302 7.57 -3.82 9.72
CA TYR A 302 7.05 -2.46 9.78
C TYR A 302 8.22 -1.47 9.77
N THR A 303 8.58 -0.89 8.63
CA THR A 303 9.83 -0.08 8.52
C THR A 303 9.62 1.24 7.78
N GLY A 304 10.30 2.32 8.19
CA GLY A 304 10.27 3.60 7.47
C GLY A 304 8.92 4.33 7.48
N ASN A 305 7.97 3.93 8.32
CA ASN A 305 6.67 4.59 8.43
C ASN A 305 6.81 5.88 9.26
N GLY A 306 6.03 6.91 8.92
CA GLY A 306 6.11 8.22 9.60
C GLY A 306 5.80 8.14 11.10
N ILE A 307 4.96 7.18 11.51
CA ILE A 307 4.81 6.78 12.91
C ILE A 307 5.25 5.32 13.02
N GLN A 308 6.38 5.08 13.69
CA GLN A 308 6.96 3.73 13.80
C GLN A 308 6.35 2.95 14.98
N ALA A 309 5.02 2.83 14.99
CA ALA A 309 4.22 2.15 16.00
C ALA A 309 2.91 1.63 15.39
N ILE A 310 2.30 0.61 15.98
CA ILE A 310 0.90 0.26 15.65
C ILE A 310 -0.02 1.11 16.52
N GLU A 311 -0.95 1.83 15.89
CA GLU A 311 -1.92 2.62 16.64
C GLU A 311 -3.13 1.77 17.04
N VAL A 312 -3.38 1.68 18.34
CA VAL A 312 -4.45 0.89 18.95
C VAL A 312 -5.59 1.82 19.33
N VAL A 313 -6.69 1.75 18.58
CA VAL A 313 -7.79 2.72 18.65
C VAL A 313 -9.12 2.04 18.35
N SER A 314 -10.19 2.48 19.00
CA SER A 314 -11.56 2.11 18.60
C SER A 314 -12.23 3.24 17.81
N ALA A 315 -13.40 2.93 17.24
CA ALA A 315 -14.22 3.95 16.60
C ALA A 315 -14.89 4.87 17.62
N GLY A 316 -14.95 6.16 17.29
CA GLY A 316 -15.58 7.18 18.12
C GLY A 316 -14.90 7.33 19.48
N ASN A 317 -15.66 7.76 20.48
CA ASN A 317 -15.15 7.99 21.84
C ASN A 317 -15.39 6.76 22.74
N THR A 318 -14.89 5.59 22.31
CA THR A 318 -15.06 4.33 23.04
C THR A 318 -13.71 3.69 23.39
N ASN A 319 -13.75 2.57 24.12
CA ASN A 319 -12.56 1.78 24.45
C ASN A 319 -12.27 0.74 23.37
N VAL A 320 -11.01 0.33 23.31
CA VAL A 320 -10.59 -0.88 22.60
C VAL A 320 -10.93 -2.07 23.51
N ARG A 321 -12.00 -2.80 23.15
CA ARG A 321 -12.59 -3.84 24.01
C ARG A 321 -12.15 -5.22 23.60
N PHE A 322 -11.46 -5.91 24.49
CA PHE A 322 -11.05 -7.30 24.30
C PHE A 322 -12.12 -8.21 24.90
N GLU A 323 -13.08 -8.60 24.07
CA GLU A 323 -14.17 -9.51 24.45
C GLU A 323 -13.73 -10.99 24.39
N ASN A 324 -12.65 -11.28 23.66
CA ASN A 324 -12.09 -12.62 23.49
C ASN A 324 -10.70 -12.71 24.11
N ALA A 325 -10.38 -13.86 24.69
CA ALA A 325 -9.04 -14.15 25.17
C ALA A 325 -8.05 -14.24 24.00
N GLY A 326 -6.80 -13.84 24.23
CA GLY A 326 -5.80 -13.87 23.18
C GLY A 326 -4.46 -13.29 23.60
N THR A 327 -3.58 -13.15 22.61
CA THR A 327 -2.20 -12.73 22.82
C THR A 327 -1.86 -11.49 22.00
N ILE A 328 -1.45 -10.43 22.69
CA ILE A 328 -0.80 -9.26 22.09
C ILE A 328 0.69 -9.60 21.93
N LYS A 329 1.16 -9.57 20.69
CA LYS A 329 2.47 -10.11 20.30
C LYS A 329 3.55 -9.02 20.35
N ALA A 330 4.80 -9.41 20.61
CA ALA A 330 5.93 -8.50 20.45
C ALA A 330 6.35 -8.45 18.97
N VAL A 331 5.91 -7.42 18.26
CA VAL A 331 6.03 -7.31 16.78
C VAL A 331 7.19 -6.43 16.32
N GLY A 332 8.14 -6.15 17.22
CA GLY A 332 9.36 -5.38 16.92
C GLY A 332 9.19 -3.85 16.96
N ILE A 333 7.96 -3.34 17.10
CA ILE A 333 7.64 -1.91 17.26
C ILE A 333 6.61 -1.72 18.38
N PRO A 334 6.54 -0.53 19.02
CA PRO A 334 5.59 -0.30 20.11
C PRO A 334 4.14 -0.21 19.61
N TYR A 335 3.21 -0.38 20.55
CA TYR A 335 1.81 -0.04 20.40
C TYR A 335 1.56 1.36 20.96
N HIS A 336 1.09 2.28 20.11
CA HIS A 336 0.59 3.59 20.55
C HIS A 336 -0.90 3.47 20.82
N VAL A 337 -1.28 3.52 22.09
CA VAL A 337 -2.66 3.36 22.53
C VAL A 337 -3.33 4.72 22.54
N LEU A 338 -4.32 4.93 21.66
CA LEU A 338 -5.03 6.20 21.49
C LEU A 338 -6.51 6.14 21.92
N SER A 339 -6.97 4.96 22.33
CA SER A 339 -8.22 4.73 23.06
C SER A 339 -7.90 3.82 24.25
N SER A 340 -8.56 4.00 25.40
CA SER A 340 -8.30 3.13 26.56
C SER A 340 -8.51 1.66 26.19
N MET A 341 -7.61 0.79 26.65
CA MET A 341 -7.76 -0.66 26.49
C MET A 341 -8.66 -1.19 27.61
N GLU A 342 -9.65 -1.99 27.27
CA GLU A 342 -10.60 -2.59 28.20
C GLU A 342 -10.55 -4.11 28.04
N LEU A 343 -9.89 -4.79 28.98
CA LEU A 343 -9.73 -6.24 28.99
C LEU A 343 -10.95 -6.86 29.69
N ARG A 344 -11.84 -7.49 28.91
CA ARG A 344 -13.00 -8.25 29.40
C ARG A 344 -12.82 -9.76 29.30
N ALA A 345 -11.64 -10.18 28.83
CA ALA A 345 -11.18 -11.54 28.76
C ALA A 345 -9.70 -11.60 29.14
N ASP A 346 -9.16 -12.81 29.27
CA ASP A 346 -7.76 -13.05 29.61
C ASP A 346 -6.84 -12.67 28.44
N ILE A 347 -6.07 -11.59 28.60
CA ILE A 347 -5.12 -11.14 27.58
C ILE A 347 -3.69 -11.36 28.03
N THR A 348 -2.96 -12.09 27.20
CA THR A 348 -1.53 -12.32 27.34
C THR A 348 -0.75 -11.26 26.57
N PHE A 349 0.21 -10.63 27.22
CA PHE A 349 1.20 -9.77 26.61
C PHE A 349 2.51 -10.56 26.48
N GLU A 350 3.00 -10.77 25.27
CA GLU A 350 4.27 -11.47 25.08
C GLU A 350 5.46 -10.69 25.69
N PRO A 351 6.53 -11.38 26.13
CA PRO A 351 7.78 -10.73 26.49
C PRO A 351 8.25 -9.74 25.41
N GLY A 352 8.65 -8.54 25.82
CA GLY A 352 9.09 -7.47 24.92
C GLY A 352 7.97 -6.55 24.41
N VAL A 353 6.69 -6.83 24.69
CA VAL A 353 5.60 -5.92 24.31
C VAL A 353 5.76 -4.56 24.99
N THR A 354 5.59 -3.49 24.22
CA THR A 354 5.59 -2.11 24.70
C THR A 354 4.30 -1.41 24.31
N CYS A 355 3.52 -0.97 25.29
CA CYS A 355 2.30 -0.18 25.12
C CYS A 355 2.50 1.23 25.69
N LEU A 356 2.32 2.24 24.84
CA LEU A 356 2.47 3.65 25.16
C LEU A 356 1.11 4.36 25.07
N PHE A 357 0.58 4.83 26.19
CA PHE A 357 -0.76 5.39 26.32
C PHE A 357 -0.75 6.90 26.13
N ALA A 358 -1.60 7.41 25.24
CA ALA A 358 -1.84 8.84 25.13
C ALA A 358 -2.53 9.42 26.38
N ALA A 359 -2.57 10.76 26.46
CA ALA A 359 -3.11 11.48 27.59
C ALA A 359 -4.55 11.11 27.92
N GLY A 360 -4.84 10.94 29.23
CA GLY A 360 -6.18 10.64 29.73
C GLY A 360 -6.67 9.22 29.44
N LEU A 361 -5.79 8.29 29.07
CA LEU A 361 -6.14 6.89 28.79
C LEU A 361 -5.70 5.95 29.90
N ARG A 362 -6.32 4.76 29.96
CA ARG A 362 -5.97 3.69 30.90
C ARG A 362 -5.87 2.33 30.21
N LEU A 363 -5.17 1.41 30.88
CA LEU A 363 -5.38 -0.02 30.72
C LEU A 363 -6.35 -0.47 31.79
N TRP A 364 -7.59 -0.79 31.41
CA TRP A 364 -8.62 -1.24 32.33
C TRP A 364 -8.80 -2.75 32.23
N VAL A 365 -8.56 -3.45 33.33
CA VAL A 365 -8.85 -4.88 33.47
C VAL A 365 -10.16 -5.02 34.25
N THR A 366 -11.23 -5.45 33.59
CA THR A 366 -12.56 -5.55 34.22
C THR A 366 -12.64 -6.75 35.16
N SER A 367 -13.78 -6.98 35.82
CA SER A 367 -14.00 -8.15 36.67
C SER A 367 -13.90 -9.48 35.92
N ASP A 368 -14.09 -9.47 34.60
CA ASP A 368 -14.29 -10.66 33.77
C ASP A 368 -13.02 -11.06 33.02
N GLY A 369 -12.04 -10.16 32.92
CA GLY A 369 -10.77 -10.39 32.24
C GLY A 369 -9.59 -10.54 33.19
N ALA A 370 -8.41 -10.79 32.62
CA ALA A 370 -7.14 -10.82 33.35
C ALA A 370 -6.00 -10.23 32.52
N LEU A 371 -5.02 -9.64 33.23
CA LEU A 371 -3.77 -9.16 32.65
C LEU A 371 -2.67 -10.19 32.88
N LEU A 372 -2.21 -10.85 31.82
CA LEU A 372 -1.10 -11.80 31.88
C LEU A 372 0.14 -11.20 31.20
N ALA A 373 1.05 -10.62 31.98
CA ALA A 373 2.29 -10.02 31.49
C ALA A 373 3.49 -10.70 32.17
N ASP A 374 3.98 -11.80 31.60
CA ASP A 374 5.12 -12.55 32.13
C ASP A 374 6.36 -12.35 31.24
N GLY A 375 7.04 -11.22 31.43
CA GLY A 375 8.25 -10.87 30.68
C GLY A 375 9.49 -11.62 31.18
N THR A 376 10.64 -11.32 30.57
CA THR A 376 11.95 -11.81 31.02
C THR A 376 12.88 -10.63 31.36
N ALA A 377 14.04 -10.92 31.96
CA ALA A 377 15.04 -9.89 32.24
C ALA A 377 15.51 -9.14 30.97
N ASN A 378 15.54 -9.84 29.82
CA ASN A 378 15.95 -9.29 28.54
C ASN A 378 14.77 -8.68 27.78
N ASP A 379 13.60 -9.30 27.89
CA ASP A 379 12.38 -8.93 27.15
C ASP A 379 11.29 -8.48 28.12
N LYS A 380 11.50 -7.30 28.70
CA LYS A 380 10.57 -6.68 29.63
C LYS A 380 9.28 -6.24 28.93
N ILE A 381 8.16 -6.26 29.64
CA ILE A 381 6.88 -5.78 29.14
C ILE A 381 6.65 -4.36 29.66
N THR A 382 6.39 -3.39 28.79
CA THR A 382 6.28 -1.98 29.15
C THR A 382 4.86 -1.46 29.01
N PHE A 383 4.34 -0.83 30.08
CA PHE A 383 3.12 -0.03 30.09
C PHE A 383 3.48 1.39 30.56
N SER A 384 3.42 2.36 29.66
CA SER A 384 3.93 3.71 29.93
C SER A 384 3.08 4.79 29.29
N GLY A 385 3.22 6.03 29.75
CA GLY A 385 2.74 7.20 29.02
C GLY A 385 3.50 7.35 27.71
N LEU A 386 2.78 7.75 26.66
CA LEU A 386 3.37 8.16 25.38
C LEU A 386 4.19 9.42 25.55
N ALA A 387 3.68 10.37 26.34
CA ALA A 387 4.49 11.46 26.87
C ALA A 387 5.24 10.97 28.13
N GLN A 388 6.53 11.26 28.24
CA GLN A 388 7.39 10.80 29.34
C GLN A 388 7.42 11.81 30.49
N ASN A 389 6.24 12.18 30.98
CA ASN A 389 6.08 13.02 32.16
C ASN A 389 5.14 12.35 33.16
N PRO A 390 5.35 12.52 34.48
CA PRO A 390 4.44 11.96 35.48
C PRO A 390 2.98 12.35 35.22
N GLY A 391 2.06 11.38 35.31
CA GLY A 391 0.63 11.60 35.04
C GLY A 391 0.29 11.77 33.56
N ALA A 392 1.15 11.36 32.64
CA ALA A 392 0.88 11.38 31.20
C ALA A 392 -0.28 10.47 30.78
N TRP A 393 -0.71 9.54 31.64
CA TRP A 393 -1.86 8.67 31.44
C TRP A 393 -2.42 8.26 32.81
N TRP A 394 -3.60 7.66 32.83
CA TRP A 394 -4.29 7.30 34.08
C TRP A 394 -3.69 6.09 34.80
N GLY A 395 -2.89 5.27 34.11
CA GLY A 395 -2.31 4.05 34.66
C GLY A 395 -3.13 2.79 34.37
N ILE A 396 -2.75 1.70 35.03
CA ILE A 396 -3.47 0.43 34.99
C ILE A 396 -4.59 0.47 36.04
N GLU A 397 -5.84 0.31 35.63
CA GLU A 397 -6.99 0.14 36.52
C GLU A 397 -7.37 -1.33 36.57
N LEU A 398 -7.14 -1.97 37.72
CA LEU A 398 -7.37 -3.40 37.93
C LEU A 398 -8.60 -3.61 38.80
N ALA A 399 -9.69 -4.08 38.20
CA ALA A 399 -10.89 -4.53 38.91
C ALA A 399 -10.96 -6.06 39.03
N SER A 400 -10.20 -6.78 38.21
CA SER A 400 -10.25 -8.25 38.14
C SER A 400 -9.84 -8.93 39.44
N PRO A 401 -10.68 -9.84 39.98
CA PRO A 401 -10.34 -10.71 41.11
C PRO A 401 -9.57 -11.97 40.66
N SER A 402 -9.24 -12.10 39.37
CA SER A 402 -8.56 -13.29 38.83
C SER A 402 -7.19 -13.50 39.47
N THR A 403 -6.86 -14.75 39.79
CA THR A 403 -5.50 -15.15 40.22
C THR A 403 -4.49 -15.12 39.08
N SER A 404 -4.95 -15.04 37.84
CA SER A 404 -4.09 -15.01 36.66
C SER A 404 -3.46 -13.63 36.43
N ASN A 405 -3.95 -12.59 37.10
CA ASN A 405 -3.39 -11.24 37.00
C ASN A 405 -1.93 -11.23 37.47
N LYS A 406 -1.02 -11.06 36.51
CA LYS A 406 0.42 -11.17 36.72
C LYS A 406 1.16 -10.11 35.92
N ILE A 407 2.11 -9.46 36.57
CA ILE A 407 3.14 -8.63 35.94
C ILE A 407 4.50 -9.09 36.46
N ASN A 408 5.28 -9.76 35.63
CA ASN A 408 6.65 -10.16 35.94
C ASN A 408 7.61 -9.53 34.92
N HIS A 409 8.73 -8.97 35.38
CA HIS A 409 9.63 -8.18 34.53
C HIS A 409 8.92 -7.05 33.75
N GLY A 410 7.94 -6.42 34.40
CA GLY A 410 7.22 -5.29 33.85
C GLY A 410 7.93 -3.95 34.08
N ILE A 411 7.67 -2.98 33.20
CA ILE A 411 7.98 -1.57 33.40
C ILE A 411 6.65 -0.82 33.39
N ILE A 412 6.28 -0.22 34.51
CA ILE A 412 5.09 0.64 34.62
C ILE A 412 5.56 2.05 34.96
N SER A 413 5.28 3.02 34.09
CA SER A 413 5.80 4.37 34.31
C SER A 413 4.94 5.51 33.78
N TYR A 414 5.18 6.71 34.31
CA TYR A 414 4.59 7.98 33.87
C TYR A 414 3.05 8.04 33.98
N GLY A 415 2.43 7.13 34.73
CA GLY A 415 1.00 7.10 34.99
C GLY A 415 0.59 7.83 36.26
N GLY A 416 -0.56 7.46 36.79
CA GLY A 416 -1.07 7.97 38.06
C GLY A 416 -1.55 9.41 38.04
N ASP A 417 -2.06 9.87 36.90
CA ASP A 417 -2.80 11.14 36.79
C ASP A 417 -3.89 11.22 37.87
N PRO A 418 -3.93 12.30 38.68
CA PRO A 418 -4.96 12.52 39.68
C PRO A 418 -6.40 12.56 39.14
N ALA A 419 -6.61 12.92 37.86
CA ALA A 419 -7.92 12.89 37.21
C ALA A 419 -8.43 11.45 36.98
N GLY A 420 -7.53 10.47 37.00
CA GLY A 420 -7.84 9.05 36.95
C GLY A 420 -7.97 8.46 38.37
N ARG A 421 -7.25 7.37 38.61
CA ARG A 421 -7.27 6.65 39.90
C ARG A 421 -6.02 6.85 40.75
N SER A 422 -5.21 7.89 40.48
CA SER A 422 -4.08 8.29 41.33
C SER A 422 -3.06 7.16 41.63
N GLY A 423 -2.70 6.37 40.63
CA GLY A 423 -1.55 5.45 40.72
C GLY A 423 -1.10 4.95 39.35
N ASN A 424 0.18 4.59 39.22
CA ASN A 424 0.67 3.85 38.05
C ASN A 424 -0.13 2.55 37.87
N ILE A 425 -0.44 1.90 39.00
CA ILE A 425 -1.39 0.80 39.11
C ILE A 425 -2.41 1.15 40.20
N TYR A 426 -3.69 1.08 39.89
CA TYR A 426 -4.79 1.17 40.85
C TYR A 426 -5.49 -0.19 40.97
N MET A 427 -5.63 -0.66 42.20
CA MET A 427 -6.32 -1.90 42.55
C MET A 427 -7.67 -1.59 43.21
N ALA A 428 -8.77 -2.01 42.58
CA ALA A 428 -10.12 -1.81 43.12
C ALA A 428 -10.42 -2.76 44.29
N GLY A 429 -10.98 -2.23 45.39
CA GLY A 429 -11.30 -2.96 46.61
C GLY A 429 -12.73 -3.51 46.67
N ALA A 430 -13.31 -3.88 45.52
CA ALA A 430 -14.64 -4.49 45.42
C ALA A 430 -14.70 -5.86 46.16
N THR A 431 -15.85 -6.54 46.12
CA THR A 431 -16.01 -7.90 46.64
C THR A 431 -16.52 -8.82 45.53
N PRO A 432 -15.74 -9.83 45.07
CA PRO A 432 -14.34 -10.07 45.43
C PRO A 432 -13.43 -8.92 44.99
N GLY A 433 -12.35 -8.67 45.74
CA GLY A 433 -11.45 -7.57 45.43
C GLY A 433 -10.42 -7.95 44.38
N SER A 434 -9.82 -6.93 43.78
CA SER A 434 -8.81 -7.15 42.75
C SER A 434 -7.58 -7.86 43.31
N ARG A 435 -6.96 -8.69 42.47
CA ARG A 435 -5.77 -9.48 42.82
C ARG A 435 -4.66 -9.23 41.82
N LEU A 436 -3.42 -9.05 42.29
CA LEU A 436 -2.25 -8.86 41.44
C LEU A 436 -1.02 -9.55 42.03
N MET A 437 -0.34 -10.33 41.19
CA MET A 437 1.05 -10.72 41.44
C MET A 437 1.99 -9.83 40.60
N ILE A 438 2.87 -9.07 41.25
CA ILE A 438 3.87 -8.23 40.57
C ILE A 438 5.28 -8.51 41.06
N THR A 439 6.16 -8.99 40.18
CA THR A 439 7.53 -9.39 40.55
C THR A 439 8.58 -8.88 39.57
N ASN A 440 9.81 -8.69 40.03
CA ASN A 440 10.96 -8.31 39.20
C ASN A 440 10.71 -7.08 38.29
N SER A 441 9.81 -6.20 38.71
CA SER A 441 9.27 -5.11 37.88
C SER A 441 9.78 -3.74 38.34
N THR A 442 9.70 -2.76 37.46
CA THR A 442 10.04 -1.36 37.75
C THR A 442 8.78 -0.51 37.70
N ILE A 443 8.47 0.19 38.79
CA ILE A 443 7.32 1.09 38.89
C ILE A 443 7.85 2.48 39.18
N SER A 444 7.70 3.41 38.23
CA SER A 444 8.39 4.70 38.34
C SER A 444 7.63 5.90 37.81
N ASN A 445 8.05 7.09 38.25
CA ASN A 445 7.60 8.38 37.71
C ASN A 445 6.07 8.57 37.71
N SER A 446 5.37 8.04 38.71
CA SER A 446 3.94 8.32 38.89
C SER A 446 3.72 9.76 39.34
N ALA A 447 2.67 10.43 38.84
CA ALA A 447 2.23 11.72 39.40
C ALA A 447 1.72 11.60 40.85
N THR A 448 1.44 10.39 41.30
CA THR A 448 0.97 10.07 42.64
C THR A 448 1.67 8.80 43.14
N TYR A 449 0.96 7.70 43.36
CA TYR A 449 1.53 6.47 43.91
C TYR A 449 2.06 5.53 42.82
N GLY A 450 3.05 4.71 43.16
CA GLY A 450 3.43 3.57 42.32
C GLY A 450 2.28 2.57 42.20
N ILE A 451 1.79 2.08 43.34
CA ILE A 451 0.61 1.22 43.43
C ILE A 451 -0.35 1.80 44.47
N LEU A 452 -1.59 2.08 44.06
CA LEU A 452 -2.67 2.49 44.96
C LEU A 452 -3.69 1.37 45.12
N ARG A 453 -3.90 0.93 46.35
CA ARG A 453 -4.94 -0.04 46.72
C ARG A 453 -6.12 0.71 47.32
N ALA A 454 -7.29 0.57 46.71
CA ALA A 454 -8.51 1.12 47.30
C ALA A 454 -8.88 0.40 48.60
N ALA A 455 -9.67 1.07 49.45
CA ALA A 455 -10.26 0.46 50.64
C ALA A 455 -11.07 -0.79 50.26
N GLY A 456 -10.97 -1.84 51.07
CA GLY A 456 -11.61 -3.14 50.82
C GLY A 456 -10.60 -4.26 50.56
N ASN A 457 -11.04 -5.30 49.84
CA ASN A 457 -10.38 -6.62 49.82
C ASN A 457 -9.37 -6.80 48.67
N THR A 458 -8.44 -5.84 48.50
CA THR A 458 -7.37 -6.00 47.50
C THR A 458 -6.30 -7.00 47.95
N ASP A 459 -5.83 -7.85 47.04
CA ASP A 459 -4.78 -8.86 47.29
C ASP A 459 -3.56 -8.61 46.39
N LEU A 460 -2.49 -8.07 46.97
CA LEU A 460 -1.25 -7.75 46.28
C LEU A 460 -0.14 -8.69 46.75
N THR A 461 0.41 -9.48 45.84
CA THR A 461 1.65 -10.23 46.04
C THR A 461 2.77 -9.53 45.28
N GLU A 462 3.80 -9.05 45.99
CA GLU A 462 4.91 -8.32 45.40
C GLU A 462 6.27 -8.91 45.80
N GLY A 463 7.28 -8.81 44.94
CA GLY A 463 8.63 -9.25 45.26
C GLY A 463 9.68 -8.84 44.23
N SER A 464 10.87 -8.46 44.71
CA SER A 464 12.01 -8.03 43.86
C SER A 464 11.69 -6.87 42.90
N ASN A 465 10.77 -5.99 43.28
CA ASN A 465 10.42 -4.81 42.49
C ASN A 465 11.32 -3.61 42.82
N SER A 466 11.46 -2.68 41.87
CA SER A 466 12.14 -1.41 42.04
C SER A 466 11.16 -0.26 41.87
N PHE A 467 11.17 0.67 42.82
CA PHE A 467 10.34 1.86 42.79
C PHE A 467 11.20 3.13 42.78
N SER A 468 10.81 4.13 41.98
CA SER A 468 11.51 5.41 41.92
C SER A 468 10.65 6.54 41.37
N GLY A 469 10.80 7.76 41.89
CA GLY A 469 10.11 8.93 41.31
C GLY A 469 8.57 8.92 41.43
N ASN A 470 7.99 8.14 42.33
CA ASN A 470 6.54 8.15 42.60
C ASN A 470 6.21 9.25 43.62
N ALA A 471 5.51 10.30 43.19
CA ALA A 471 5.38 11.54 43.96
C ALA A 471 4.75 11.39 45.36
N SER A 472 3.78 10.50 45.51
CA SER A 472 3.05 10.28 46.77
C SER A 472 3.55 9.07 47.55
N GLY A 473 4.45 8.27 46.98
CA GLY A 473 5.01 7.06 47.59
C GLY A 473 4.85 5.80 46.71
N ASP A 474 5.50 4.72 47.13
CA ASP A 474 5.62 3.52 46.30
C ASP A 474 4.36 2.66 46.32
N ILE A 475 3.85 2.33 47.50
CA ILE A 475 2.62 1.55 47.69
C ILE A 475 1.78 2.20 48.78
N HIS A 476 0.48 2.42 48.52
CA HIS A 476 -0.48 2.92 49.50
C HIS A 476 -1.77 2.11 49.48
N GLN A 477 -2.39 1.95 50.65
CA GLN A 477 -3.74 1.40 50.80
C GLN A 477 -4.62 2.44 51.52
N ASN A 478 -5.75 2.80 50.90
CA ASN A 478 -6.75 3.71 51.45
C ASN A 478 -7.56 3.09 52.59
#